data_AF-L1JI07-F1
#
_entry.id   AF-L1JI07-F1
#
_cell.length_a   1.000
_cell.length_b   1.000
_cell.length_c   1.000
_cell.angle_alpha   90.00
_cell.angle_beta   90.00
_cell.angle_gamma   90.00
#
_symmetry.space_group_name_H-M   'P 1'
#
loop_
_entity.id
_entity.type
_entity.pdbx_description
1 polymer ?
#
loop_
_entity_poly.entity_id
_entity_poly.type
_entity_poly.pdbx_seq_one_letter_code
_entity_poly.pdbx_strand_id
1 'polypeptide(L)'
;MCQHCKDRRSCVHNLEQDLVSSRPSRQDAIAKIEKVREHVNNVGKPFAQRLDLVKCHYIFGMQEIDTSAVEDVKQLLSGGELGSCYNSEEGTLNMSLRTDRMKRYVIRDLRMKSLPRWISELGVAFKVIDVSGNPSLSRLPLDELCSMESSLQEVKCKSCVSLQLPPP
;
A
#
# COMPACT_ATOMS: atom_id res chain seq x y z
N MET A 1 18.52 -16.69 12.71
CA MET A 1 17.54 -15.60 12.93
C MET A 1 17.32 -15.48 14.42
N CYS A 2 17.63 -14.32 15.03
CA CYS A 2 17.48 -14.12 16.48
C CYS A 2 16.00 -14.06 16.90
N GLN A 3 15.73 -14.17 18.21
CA GLN A 3 14.37 -14.18 18.75
C GLN A 3 13.60 -12.90 18.40
N HIS A 4 14.23 -11.73 18.52
CA HIS A 4 13.61 -10.45 18.11
C HIS A 4 13.15 -10.45 16.65
N CYS A 5 13.91 -11.06 15.73
CA CYS A 5 13.51 -11.16 14.33
C CYS A 5 12.33 -12.13 14.12
N LYS A 6 12.22 -13.19 14.94
CA LYS A 6 11.05 -14.08 14.93
C LYS A 6 9.81 -13.34 15.44
N ASP A 7 9.93 -12.64 16.56
CA ASP A 7 8.80 -11.93 17.20
C ASP A 7 8.25 -10.84 16.28
N ARG A 8 9.14 -10.03 15.67
CA ARG A 8 8.80 -9.02 14.66
C ARG A 8 7.99 -9.61 13.51
N ARG A 9 8.50 -10.72 12.95
CA ARG A 9 7.82 -11.41 11.86
C ARG A 9 6.45 -11.91 12.27
N SER A 10 6.31 -12.46 13.48
CA SER A 10 5.03 -12.90 14.02
C SER A 10 4.07 -11.72 14.23
N CYS A 11 4.54 -10.56 14.71
CA CYS A 11 3.70 -9.37 14.88
C CYS A 11 3.09 -8.89 13.56
N VAL A 12 3.92 -8.73 12.51
CA VAL A 12 3.42 -8.33 11.19
C VAL A 12 2.48 -9.39 10.64
N HIS A 13 2.82 -10.66 10.78
CA HIS A 13 1.95 -11.74 10.31
C HIS A 13 0.58 -11.72 10.99
N ASN A 14 0.54 -11.58 12.32
CA ASN A 14 -0.70 -11.53 13.08
C ASN A 14 -1.53 -10.29 12.74
N LEU A 15 -0.88 -9.13 12.59
CA LEU A 15 -1.52 -7.90 12.13
C LEU A 15 -2.14 -8.09 10.75
N GLU A 16 -1.39 -8.62 9.79
CA GLU A 16 -1.89 -8.86 8.44
C GLU A 16 -3.08 -9.85 8.45
N GLN A 17 -3.02 -10.92 9.27
CA GLN A 17 -4.13 -11.89 9.42
C GLN A 17 -5.38 -11.23 10.03
N ASP A 18 -5.20 -10.41 11.05
CA ASP A 18 -6.29 -9.71 11.73
C ASP A 18 -6.97 -8.71 10.79
N LEU A 19 -6.19 -7.92 10.02
CA LEU A 19 -6.74 -7.00 9.01
C LEU A 19 -7.56 -7.71 7.93
N VAL A 20 -7.14 -8.90 7.50
CA VAL A 20 -7.87 -9.70 6.49
C VAL A 20 -9.13 -10.32 7.07
N SER A 21 -9.02 -10.94 8.24
CA SER A 21 -10.09 -11.73 8.83
C SER A 21 -11.19 -10.84 9.43
N SER A 22 -10.80 -9.76 10.11
CA SER A 22 -11.74 -8.87 10.79
C SER A 22 -12.31 -7.78 9.87
N ARG A 23 -11.69 -7.54 8.70
CA ARG A 23 -12.03 -6.45 7.76
C ARG A 23 -12.44 -5.16 8.47
N PRO A 24 -11.58 -4.63 9.35
CA PRO A 24 -11.95 -3.52 10.21
C PRO A 24 -12.24 -2.25 9.39
N SER A 25 -12.88 -1.25 10.00
CA SER A 25 -12.95 0.07 9.37
C SER A 25 -11.54 0.59 9.08
N ARG A 26 -11.41 1.53 8.14
CA ARG A 26 -10.11 2.13 7.79
C ARG A 26 -9.43 2.80 9.00
N GLN A 27 -10.19 3.51 9.83
CA GLN A 27 -9.68 4.12 11.06
C GLN A 27 -9.18 3.06 12.04
N ASP A 28 -9.96 2.00 12.26
CA ASP A 28 -9.56 0.90 13.14
C ASP A 28 -8.32 0.16 12.61
N ALA A 29 -8.24 -0.05 11.29
CA ALA A 29 -7.08 -0.65 10.65
C ALA A 29 -5.81 0.17 10.88
N ILE A 30 -5.90 1.50 10.66
CA ILE A 30 -4.79 2.42 10.89
C ILE A 30 -4.39 2.38 12.37
N ALA A 31 -5.35 2.49 13.30
CA ALA A 31 -5.08 2.42 14.73
C ALA A 31 -4.39 1.11 15.14
N LYS A 32 -4.82 -0.03 14.59
CA LYS A 32 -4.17 -1.34 14.81
C LYS A 32 -2.72 -1.35 14.30
N ILE A 33 -2.47 -0.80 13.11
CA ILE A 33 -1.13 -0.73 12.52
C ILE A 33 -0.23 0.18 13.36
N GLU A 34 -0.70 1.36 13.74
CA GLU A 34 0.08 2.30 14.54
C GLU A 34 0.35 1.78 15.95
N LYS A 35 -0.62 1.09 16.56
CA LYS A 35 -0.38 0.37 17.82
C LYS A 35 0.78 -0.62 17.68
N VAL A 36 0.84 -1.40 16.60
CA VAL A 36 1.98 -2.31 16.35
C VAL A 36 3.27 -1.51 16.11
N ARG A 37 3.22 -0.35 15.46
CA ARG A 37 4.40 0.52 15.26
C ARG A 37 5.00 1.00 16.59
N GLU A 38 4.16 1.44 17.53
CA GLU A 38 4.61 1.95 18.84
C GLU A 38 5.41 0.92 19.65
N HIS A 39 4.97 -0.33 19.64
CA HIS A 39 5.63 -1.44 20.33
C HIS A 39 7.00 -1.79 19.73
N VAL A 40 7.32 -1.14 18.60
CA VAL A 40 8.39 -1.50 17.70
C VAL A 40 9.27 -0.27 17.37
N ASN A 41 9.15 0.83 18.14
CA ASN A 41 9.81 2.12 17.89
C ASN A 41 11.36 2.12 17.80
N ASN A 42 12.06 1.03 18.17
CA ASN A 42 13.52 0.88 18.03
C ASN A 42 13.96 -0.21 17.05
N VAL A 43 13.07 -0.60 16.14
CA VAL A 43 13.23 -1.81 15.34
C VAL A 43 13.47 -1.42 13.90
N GLY A 44 14.77 -1.36 13.57
CA GLY A 44 15.39 -1.09 12.27
C GLY A 44 14.49 -0.78 11.07
N LYS A 45 14.90 0.24 10.30
CA LYS A 45 14.29 0.75 9.07
C LYS A 45 13.48 -0.26 8.22
N PRO A 46 13.96 -1.49 7.92
CA PRO A 46 13.19 -2.44 7.10
C PRO A 46 11.84 -2.88 7.70
N PHE A 47 11.71 -2.89 9.03
CA PHE A 47 10.46 -3.30 9.67
C PHE A 47 9.41 -2.20 9.64
N ALA A 48 9.80 -0.96 9.94
CA ALA A 48 8.92 0.20 9.80
C ALA A 48 8.43 0.36 8.35
N GLN A 49 9.31 0.18 7.37
CA GLN A 49 8.95 0.17 5.94
C GLN A 49 7.91 -0.91 5.59
N ARG A 50 7.95 -2.06 6.28
CA ARG A 50 6.93 -3.10 6.07
C ARG A 50 5.56 -2.68 6.62
N LEU A 51 5.52 -2.01 7.77
CA LEU A 51 4.27 -1.47 8.33
C LEU A 51 3.71 -0.35 7.46
N ASP A 52 4.55 0.56 6.96
CA ASP A 52 4.15 1.59 5.98
C ASP A 52 3.47 0.94 4.76
N LEU A 53 4.08 -0.12 4.23
CA LEU A 53 3.57 -0.85 3.07
C LEU A 53 2.24 -1.55 3.39
N VAL A 54 2.10 -2.18 4.56
CA VAL A 54 0.82 -2.77 5.00
C VAL A 54 -0.27 -1.71 5.10
N LYS A 55 0.02 -0.55 5.70
CA LYS A 55 -0.89 0.60 5.79
C LYS A 55 -1.31 1.07 4.40
N CYS A 56 -0.35 1.27 3.50
CA CYS A 56 -0.59 1.75 2.15
C CYS A 56 -1.45 0.76 1.33
N HIS A 57 -1.12 -0.54 1.36
CA HIS A 57 -1.93 -1.56 0.67
C HIS A 57 -3.34 -1.69 1.25
N TYR A 58 -3.51 -1.54 2.55
CA TYR A 58 -4.84 -1.55 3.15
C TYR A 58 -5.68 -0.37 2.67
N ILE A 59 -5.12 0.84 2.72
CA ILE A 59 -5.78 2.08 2.33
C ILE A 59 -6.16 2.08 0.85
N PHE A 60 -5.19 1.81 -0.03
CA PHE A 60 -5.38 1.92 -1.47
C PHE A 60 -5.98 0.65 -2.09
N GLY A 61 -5.74 -0.53 -1.50
CA GLY A 61 -6.02 -1.79 -2.17
C GLY A 61 -7.13 -2.65 -1.59
N MET A 62 -7.58 -2.36 -0.36
CA MET A 62 -8.52 -3.22 0.38
C MET A 62 -9.85 -2.54 0.72
N GLN A 63 -10.01 -1.26 0.42
CA GLN A 63 -11.27 -0.54 0.63
C GLN A 63 -12.02 -0.45 -0.71
N GLU A 64 -13.13 -1.19 -0.82
CA GLU A 64 -14.04 -1.10 -1.96
C GLU A 64 -14.70 0.28 -1.97
N ILE A 65 -14.41 1.08 -3.01
CA ILE A 65 -15.15 2.28 -3.45
C ILE A 65 -15.77 3.12 -2.31
N ASP A 66 -14.98 3.45 -1.30
CA ASP A 66 -15.40 4.39 -0.27
C ASP A 66 -14.86 5.77 -0.64
N THR A 67 -15.72 6.64 -1.19
CA THR A 67 -15.34 8.03 -1.52
C THR A 67 -15.09 8.87 -0.28
N SER A 68 -15.55 8.44 0.90
CA SER A 68 -15.12 9.05 2.17
C SER A 68 -13.63 8.82 2.46
N ALA A 69 -12.96 7.96 1.68
CA ALA A 69 -11.52 7.76 1.77
C ALA A 69 -10.68 8.93 1.27
N VAL A 70 -11.19 9.75 0.35
CA VAL A 70 -10.39 10.78 -0.31
C VAL A 70 -9.82 11.78 0.68
N GLU A 71 -10.65 12.33 1.56
CA GLU A 71 -10.22 13.38 2.49
C GLU A 71 -9.24 12.87 3.55
N ASP A 72 -9.47 11.70 4.15
CA ASP A 72 -8.50 11.22 5.14
C ASP A 72 -7.21 10.75 4.45
N VAL A 73 -7.25 10.22 3.22
CA VAL A 73 -6.03 9.86 2.49
C VAL A 73 -5.23 11.12 2.13
N LYS A 74 -5.89 12.22 1.77
CA LYS A 74 -5.23 13.53 1.63
C LYS A 74 -4.53 13.96 2.92
N GLN A 75 -5.18 13.79 4.06
CA GLN A 75 -4.57 14.10 5.37
C GLN A 75 -3.36 13.22 5.67
N LEU A 76 -3.44 11.92 5.40
CA LEU A 76 -2.31 11.00 5.59
C LEU A 76 -1.13 11.35 4.67
N LEU A 77 -1.40 11.77 3.44
CA LEU A 77 -0.37 12.20 2.49
C LEU A 77 0.28 13.52 2.92
N SER A 78 -0.51 14.52 3.33
CA SER A 78 0.01 15.81 3.77
C SER A 78 0.74 15.74 5.10
N GLY A 79 0.31 14.85 6.01
CA GLY A 79 0.98 14.56 7.28
C GLY A 79 2.21 13.66 7.17
N GLY A 80 2.53 13.11 5.99
CA GLY A 80 3.65 12.19 5.80
C GLY A 80 3.43 10.82 6.46
N GLU A 81 2.19 10.45 6.76
CA GLU A 81 1.82 9.26 7.54
C GLU A 81 1.86 7.95 6.75
N LEU A 82 2.05 8.02 5.43
CA LEU A 82 2.39 6.86 4.61
C LEU A 82 3.88 6.51 4.67
N GLY A 83 4.69 7.31 5.39
CA GLY A 83 6.09 7.06 5.64
C GLY A 83 6.86 6.84 4.35
N SER A 84 7.61 5.73 4.29
CA SER A 84 8.45 5.38 3.14
C SER A 84 7.70 5.06 1.85
N CYS A 85 6.37 4.92 1.88
CA CYS A 85 5.56 4.66 0.70
C CYS A 85 5.26 5.93 -0.10
N TYR A 86 5.42 7.13 0.45
CA TYR A 86 5.18 8.38 -0.27
C TYR A 86 6.34 9.36 -0.12
N ASN A 87 6.86 9.82 -1.25
CA ASN A 87 7.84 10.90 -1.32
C ASN A 87 7.21 12.09 -2.05
N SER A 88 6.90 13.16 -1.32
CA SER A 88 6.29 14.37 -1.88
C SER A 88 7.23 15.18 -2.77
N GLU A 89 8.53 15.18 -2.50
CA GLU A 89 9.54 15.87 -3.31
C GLU A 89 9.69 15.22 -4.70
N GLU A 90 9.72 13.89 -4.71
CA GLU A 90 9.81 13.09 -5.94
C GLU A 90 8.44 12.84 -6.58
N GLY A 91 7.34 13.14 -5.89
CA GLY A 91 5.97 12.79 -6.33
C GLY A 91 5.78 11.28 -6.53
N THR A 92 6.44 10.46 -5.72
CA THR A 92 6.45 8.99 -5.89
C THR A 92 5.61 8.30 -4.81
N LEU A 93 4.62 7.53 -5.25
CA LEU A 93 3.86 6.60 -4.41
C LEU A 93 4.32 5.17 -4.70
N ASN A 94 4.98 4.54 -3.72
CA ASN A 94 5.55 3.20 -3.82
C ASN A 94 4.75 2.18 -3.00
N MET A 95 3.99 1.36 -3.72
CA MET A 95 3.21 0.22 -3.25
C MET A 95 3.74 -1.09 -3.84
N SER A 96 5.03 -1.14 -4.13
CA SER A 96 5.61 -2.33 -4.77
C SER A 96 5.77 -3.49 -3.77
N LEU A 97 5.24 -4.66 -4.14
CA LEU A 97 5.40 -5.89 -3.38
C LEU A 97 6.52 -6.74 -4.00
N ARG A 98 7.76 -6.53 -3.58
CA ARG A 98 8.91 -7.37 -4.02
C ARG A 98 8.91 -8.73 -3.31
N THR A 99 7.91 -9.55 -3.64
CA THR A 99 7.65 -10.86 -3.03
C THR A 99 8.70 -11.91 -3.41
N ASP A 100 9.43 -11.70 -4.50
CA ASP A 100 10.57 -12.50 -4.97
C ASP A 100 11.69 -12.62 -3.93
N ARG A 101 11.88 -11.58 -3.11
CA ARG A 101 12.86 -11.57 -2.01
C ARG A 101 12.28 -12.01 -0.67
N MET A 102 10.97 -12.28 -0.59
CA MET A 102 10.28 -12.60 0.66
C MET A 102 10.25 -14.11 0.91
N LYS A 103 11.08 -14.60 1.84
CA LYS A 103 11.30 -16.04 2.06
C LYS A 103 10.11 -16.87 2.56
N ARG A 104 8.97 -16.29 2.97
CA ARG A 104 7.67 -16.97 3.25
C ARG A 104 6.69 -16.02 3.95
N TYR A 105 5.41 -16.15 3.56
CA TYR A 105 4.21 -15.47 4.07
C TYR A 105 4.02 -14.01 3.64
N VAL A 106 3.43 -13.86 2.46
CA VAL A 106 2.56 -12.72 2.12
C VAL A 106 1.16 -13.29 2.10
N ILE A 107 0.28 -12.86 2.99
CA ILE A 107 -1.14 -13.26 2.93
C ILE A 107 -1.67 -12.77 1.59
N ARG A 108 -2.30 -13.69 0.86
CA ARG A 108 -2.81 -13.43 -0.50
C ARG A 108 -3.90 -12.37 -0.52
N ASP A 109 -4.50 -12.10 0.64
CA ASP A 109 -5.75 -11.35 0.76
C ASP A 109 -5.58 -9.87 1.07
N LEU A 110 -4.43 -9.37 1.58
CA LEU A 110 -4.11 -7.93 1.59
C LEU A 110 -3.57 -7.42 0.25
N ARG A 111 -3.55 -8.29 -0.76
CA ARG A 111 -3.02 -7.94 -2.07
C ARG A 111 -4.10 -7.19 -2.83
N MET A 112 -3.81 -5.91 -3.06
CA MET A 112 -4.59 -5.03 -3.92
C MET A 112 -4.97 -5.73 -5.23
N LYS A 113 -6.28 -5.83 -5.50
CA LYS A 113 -6.80 -6.37 -6.78
C LYS A 113 -6.86 -5.32 -7.87
N SER A 114 -7.09 -4.07 -7.49
CA SER A 114 -7.11 -2.90 -8.36
C SER A 114 -6.65 -1.67 -7.59
N LEU A 115 -6.00 -0.72 -8.28
CA LEU A 115 -5.89 0.63 -7.73
C LEU A 115 -7.30 1.24 -7.59
N PRO A 116 -7.51 2.11 -6.59
CA PRO A 116 -8.82 2.71 -6.36
C PRO A 116 -9.11 3.78 -7.41
N ARG A 117 -10.36 3.86 -7.85
CA ARG A 117 -10.80 4.88 -8.84
C ARG A 117 -10.63 6.31 -8.33
N TRP A 118 -10.90 6.52 -7.05
CA TRP A 118 -10.76 7.82 -6.40
C TRP A 118 -9.31 8.34 -6.32
N ILE A 119 -8.31 7.62 -6.84
CA ILE A 119 -6.91 8.06 -6.84
C ILE A 119 -6.70 9.41 -7.56
N SER A 120 -7.50 9.69 -8.59
CA SER A 120 -7.48 10.97 -9.31
C SER A 120 -8.10 12.12 -8.50
N GLU A 121 -8.95 11.81 -7.52
CA GLU A 121 -9.63 12.80 -6.67
C GLU A 121 -8.76 13.29 -5.51
N LEU A 122 -7.59 12.68 -5.30
CA LEU A 122 -6.66 13.06 -4.24
C LEU A 122 -6.09 14.48 -4.41
N GLY A 123 -6.10 15.04 -5.64
CA GLY A 123 -5.51 16.35 -5.91
C GLY A 123 -4.00 16.40 -5.65
N VAL A 124 -3.34 15.24 -5.57
CA VAL A 124 -1.90 15.09 -5.40
C VAL A 124 -1.26 14.86 -6.76
N ALA A 125 -0.25 15.66 -7.08
CA ALA A 125 0.50 15.55 -8.33
C ALA A 125 1.51 14.38 -8.26
N PHE A 126 1.01 13.15 -8.29
CA PHE A 126 1.87 11.98 -8.39
C PHE A 126 2.57 11.97 -9.75
N LYS A 127 3.90 11.90 -9.75
CA LYS A 127 4.71 11.67 -10.94
C LYS A 127 4.84 10.18 -11.25
N VAL A 128 5.00 9.37 -10.21
CA VAL A 128 5.20 7.93 -10.34
C VAL A 128 4.32 7.18 -9.35
N ILE A 129 3.56 6.20 -9.86
CA ILE A 129 2.86 5.22 -9.04
C ILE A 129 3.49 3.85 -9.29
N ASP A 130 4.18 3.31 -8.29
CA ASP A 130 4.82 1.99 -8.37
C ASP A 130 3.98 0.92 -7.68
N VAL A 131 3.34 0.07 -8.48
CA VAL A 131 2.58 -1.11 -8.04
C VAL A 131 3.27 -2.40 -8.46
N SER A 132 4.56 -2.37 -8.76
CA SER A 132 5.30 -3.54 -9.23
C SER A 132 5.27 -4.69 -8.22
N GLY A 133 5.31 -5.92 -8.73
CA GLY A 133 5.37 -7.14 -7.93
C GLY A 133 4.08 -7.48 -7.19
N ASN A 134 2.97 -6.79 -7.48
CA ASN A 134 1.66 -7.12 -6.94
C ASN A 134 1.02 -8.27 -7.74
N PRO A 135 1.03 -9.53 -7.25
CA PRO A 135 0.61 -10.66 -8.07
C PRO A 135 -0.92 -10.79 -8.18
N SER A 136 -1.68 -10.16 -7.29
CA SER A 136 -3.16 -10.17 -7.33
C SER A 136 -3.74 -8.95 -8.05
N LEU A 137 -2.90 -7.96 -8.40
CA LEU A 137 -3.33 -6.80 -9.15
C LEU A 137 -3.75 -7.28 -10.53
N SER A 138 -5.02 -7.07 -10.85
CA SER A 138 -5.66 -7.57 -12.08
C SER A 138 -6.25 -6.45 -12.94
N ARG A 139 -6.45 -5.26 -12.36
CA ARG A 139 -7.05 -4.11 -13.04
C ARG A 139 -6.39 -2.81 -12.60
N LEU A 140 -6.39 -1.83 -13.50
CA LEU A 140 -6.04 -0.44 -13.22
C LEU A 140 -7.25 0.45 -13.59
N PRO A 141 -7.49 1.55 -12.85
CA PRO A 141 -8.50 2.55 -13.19
C PRO A 141 -7.94 3.44 -14.31
N LEU A 142 -7.93 2.92 -15.55
CA LEU A 142 -7.22 3.56 -16.68
C LEU A 142 -7.76 4.96 -16.99
N ASP A 143 -9.08 5.15 -16.98
CA ASP A 143 -9.70 6.45 -17.24
C ASP A 143 -9.26 7.50 -16.19
N GLU A 144 -9.23 7.10 -14.92
CA GLU A 144 -8.80 7.96 -13.83
C GLU A 144 -7.29 8.24 -13.89
N LEU A 145 -6.46 7.25 -14.21
CA LEU A 145 -5.03 7.45 -14.44
C LEU A 145 -4.76 8.37 -15.64
N CYS A 146 -5.53 8.25 -16.73
CA CYS A 146 -5.45 9.12 -17.89
C CYS A 146 -5.83 10.57 -17.54
N SER A 147 -6.84 10.78 -16.69
CA SER A 147 -7.19 12.14 -16.22
C SER A 147 -6.07 12.84 -15.43
N MET A 148 -5.08 12.09 -14.95
CA MET A 148 -3.93 12.60 -14.21
C MET A 148 -2.71 12.92 -15.11
N GLU A 149 -2.85 12.84 -16.45
CA GLU A 149 -1.76 12.96 -17.43
C GLU A 149 -0.89 14.23 -17.30
N SER A 150 -1.43 15.31 -16.74
CA SER A 150 -0.70 16.56 -16.51
C SER A 150 0.38 16.44 -15.41
N SER A 151 0.28 15.41 -14.56
CA SER A 151 1.18 15.17 -13.43
C SER A 151 1.80 13.78 -13.44
N LEU A 152 1.04 12.76 -13.83
CA LEU A 152 1.42 11.36 -13.81
C LEU A 152 2.26 10.99 -15.04
N GLN A 153 3.53 10.67 -14.80
CA GLN A 153 4.49 10.34 -15.84
C GLN A 153 4.60 8.82 -16.05
N GLU A 154 4.50 8.04 -14.98
CA GLU A 154 4.73 6.59 -15.05
C GLU A 154 3.89 5.82 -14.04
N VAL A 155 3.26 4.73 -14.51
CA VAL A 155 2.70 3.69 -13.65
C VAL A 155 3.53 2.42 -13.80
N LYS A 156 4.32 2.08 -12.78
CA LYS A 156 5.18 0.89 -12.80
C LYS A 156 4.37 -0.33 -12.38
N CYS A 157 4.23 -1.28 -13.29
CA CYS A 157 3.49 -2.53 -13.08
C CYS A 157 4.33 -3.79 -13.37
N LYS A 158 5.65 -3.70 -13.18
CA LYS A 158 6.57 -4.82 -13.47
C LYS A 158 6.22 -6.02 -12.57
N SER A 159 6.22 -7.23 -13.13
CA SER A 159 5.94 -8.47 -12.38
C SER A 159 4.55 -8.55 -11.72
N CYS A 160 3.55 -7.84 -12.27
CA CYS A 160 2.13 -8.00 -11.90
C CYS A 160 1.48 -9.11 -12.73
N VAL A 161 1.68 -10.37 -12.33
CA VAL A 161 1.34 -11.55 -13.16
C VAL A 161 -0.14 -11.71 -13.52
N SER A 162 -1.06 -11.14 -12.72
CA SER A 162 -2.50 -11.20 -12.99
C SER A 162 -3.02 -9.99 -13.77
N LEU A 163 -2.18 -8.98 -13.99
CA LEU A 163 -2.59 -7.74 -14.63
C LEU A 163 -2.67 -7.96 -16.15
N GLN A 164 -3.90 -7.97 -16.65
CA GLN A 164 -4.15 -7.94 -18.08
C GLN A 164 -4.29 -6.48 -18.50
N LEU A 165 -3.27 -5.96 -19.17
CA LEU A 165 -3.37 -4.65 -19.81
C LEU A 165 -4.01 -4.84 -21.19
N PRO A 166 -4.87 -3.91 -21.64
CA PRO A 166 -5.24 -3.87 -23.05
C PRO A 166 -3.97 -3.76 -23.90
N PRO A 167 -3.97 -4.33 -25.12
CA PRO A 167 -2.82 -4.18 -26.02
C PRO A 167 -2.52 -2.69 -26.27
N PRO A 168 -1.23 -2.35 -26.49
CA PRO A 168 -0.80 -0.98 -26.77
C PRO A 168 -1.40 -0.43 -28.06
#